data_AF-A0A3E4ULL4-F1
#
_entry.id   AF-A0A3E4ULL4-F1
#
_cell.length_a   1.000
_cell.length_b   1.000
_cell.length_c   1.000
_cell.angle_alpha   90.00
_cell.angle_beta   90.00
_cell.angle_gamma   90.00
#
_symmetry.space_group_name_H-M   'P 1'
#
loop_
_entity.id
_entity.type
_entity.pdbx_description
1 polymer ?
#
loop_
_entity_poly.entity_id
_entity_poly.type
_entity_poly.pdbx_seq_one_letter_code
_entity_poly.pdbx_strand_id
1 'polypeptide(L)'
;MNTSTRAEEESVTGSAAFKSGYLFFVTGNNRALKQCYRITPEKGTATSLKDFVINVKDFWNAANTESGYSFTNVPGDVTSVYILGNVPENGSTSEENIRKITTLNKLKEIVIPVTAQNDIATITMDGIGNVTNVLETANLKKVANIELTPFSSRVEIASITGGGDITSFKISGIYISHFYENVKLNQDAVNELFKYTSNNEEENYTEDKKYAMMADIASPGTSLGGNKLKKQPENNKVWGYQFIPDKQGESIRIVIKLTDIQGSTSYQSPQYLNIRGFYSNSDDPTLPIKLKRGKIYNLGESITFDESNLSPIPNPDDIDLTIKVSVKEWDVVHVNPII
;
A
#
# COMPACT_ATOMS: atom_id res chain seq x y z
N MET A 1 5.35 -3.62 -20.15
CA MET A 1 4.72 -2.95 -19.00
C MET A 1 5.57 -3.30 -17.79
N ASN A 2 5.96 -2.30 -17.00
CA ASN A 2 6.74 -2.55 -15.79
C ASN A 2 5.82 -3.26 -14.80
N THR A 3 6.04 -4.55 -14.55
CA THR A 3 5.15 -5.41 -13.73
C THR A 3 5.45 -5.32 -12.24
N SER A 4 6.30 -4.38 -11.84
CA SER A 4 6.74 -4.19 -10.47
C SER A 4 6.18 -2.90 -9.90
N THR A 5 5.81 -2.91 -8.63
CA THR A 5 5.46 -1.73 -7.82
C THR A 5 6.69 -1.12 -7.14
N ARG A 6 7.89 -1.62 -7.48
CA ARG A 6 9.18 -1.08 -7.08
C ARG A 6 9.44 0.23 -7.79
N ALA A 7 9.89 1.20 -7.04
CA ALA A 7 10.74 2.22 -7.60
C ALA A 7 11.68 2.84 -6.55
N GLU A 8 12.96 2.94 -6.91
CA GLU A 8 13.83 3.96 -6.33
C GLU A 8 13.32 5.31 -6.83
N GLU A 9 12.54 5.96 -5.98
CA GLU A 9 11.72 7.12 -6.30
C GLU A 9 11.92 8.24 -5.29
N GLU A 10 11.55 9.45 -5.68
CA GLU A 10 11.45 10.55 -4.73
C GLU A 10 10.45 10.19 -3.62
N SER A 11 10.73 10.60 -2.39
CA SER A 11 9.74 10.50 -1.31
C SER A 11 8.53 11.36 -1.65
N VAL A 12 7.34 10.84 -1.40
CA VAL A 12 6.10 11.52 -1.81
C VAL A 12 5.53 12.35 -0.67
N THR A 13 5.44 13.66 -0.90
CA THR A 13 4.81 14.63 0.01
C THR A 13 3.66 15.34 -0.71
N GLY A 14 2.56 14.63 -0.99
CA GLY A 14 1.47 15.22 -1.76
C GLY A 14 0.28 14.29 -2.04
N SER A 15 -0.64 14.77 -2.87
CA SER A 15 -1.82 14.03 -3.32
C SER A 15 -1.59 13.43 -4.71
N ALA A 16 -2.10 12.23 -4.95
CA ALA A 16 -2.15 11.65 -6.28
C ALA A 16 -3.01 12.51 -7.22
N ALA A 17 -2.61 12.62 -8.49
CA ALA A 17 -3.31 13.46 -9.45
C ALA A 17 -4.51 12.73 -10.05
N PHE A 18 -5.69 13.36 -10.07
CA PHE A 18 -6.83 12.85 -10.82
C PHE A 18 -6.65 13.14 -12.32
N LYS A 19 -6.46 12.10 -13.13
CA LYS A 19 -6.16 12.24 -14.57
C LYS A 19 -7.31 11.83 -15.48
N SER A 20 -8.11 10.87 -15.06
CA SER A 20 -9.32 10.44 -15.77
C SER A 20 -10.19 9.62 -14.83
N GLY A 21 -11.41 9.31 -15.22
CA GLY A 21 -12.25 8.44 -14.41
C GLY A 21 -13.69 8.32 -14.89
N TYR A 22 -14.57 8.09 -13.93
CA TYR A 22 -16.00 7.91 -14.11
C TYR A 22 -16.74 8.61 -12.98
N LEU A 23 -17.85 9.26 -13.30
CA LEU A 23 -18.76 9.86 -12.33
C LEU A 23 -20.14 9.22 -12.47
N PHE A 24 -20.70 8.83 -11.34
CA PHE A 24 -21.98 8.14 -11.27
C PHE A 24 -22.97 8.87 -10.38
N PHE A 25 -24.20 9.02 -10.87
CA PHE A 25 -25.34 9.39 -10.04
C PHE A 25 -25.97 8.16 -9.42
N VAL A 26 -26.05 8.14 -8.09
CA VAL A 26 -26.53 7.01 -7.29
C VAL A 26 -27.88 7.37 -6.67
N THR A 27 -28.87 6.49 -6.82
CA THR A 27 -30.21 6.65 -6.21
C THR A 27 -30.37 5.82 -4.95
N GLY A 28 -31.37 6.16 -4.12
CA GLY A 28 -31.57 5.53 -2.81
C GLY A 28 -31.95 4.04 -2.87
N ASN A 29 -32.79 3.63 -3.83
CA ASN A 29 -33.23 2.23 -3.94
C ASN A 29 -32.08 1.36 -4.48
N ASN A 30 -31.62 0.40 -3.68
CA ASN A 30 -30.53 -0.55 -4.01
C ASN A 30 -29.22 0.10 -4.49
N ARG A 31 -29.02 1.40 -4.24
CA ARG A 31 -27.84 2.16 -4.72
C ARG A 31 -27.67 2.03 -6.24
N ALA A 32 -28.77 2.11 -7.00
CA ALA A 32 -28.75 1.99 -8.45
C ALA A 32 -27.96 3.14 -9.11
N LEU A 33 -27.25 2.85 -10.19
CA LEU A 33 -26.48 3.80 -10.98
C LEU A 33 -27.36 4.28 -12.14
N LYS A 34 -27.81 5.54 -12.07
CA LYS A 34 -28.77 6.09 -13.04
C LYS A 34 -28.10 6.69 -14.26
N GLN A 35 -26.87 7.19 -14.08
CA GLN A 35 -26.11 7.85 -15.12
C GLN A 35 -24.62 7.70 -14.84
N CYS A 36 -23.84 7.49 -15.90
CA CYS A 36 -22.39 7.34 -15.86
C CYS A 36 -21.75 8.28 -16.87
N TYR A 37 -20.94 9.23 -16.41
CA TYR A 37 -20.10 10.07 -17.24
C TYR A 37 -18.67 9.52 -17.27
N ARG A 38 -18.09 9.38 -18.46
CA ARG A 38 -16.64 9.15 -18.62
C ARG A 38 -15.93 10.49 -18.48
N ILE A 39 -14.97 10.58 -17.56
CA ILE A 39 -14.07 11.72 -17.44
C ILE A 39 -12.78 11.41 -18.19
N THR A 40 -12.62 11.91 -19.41
CA THR A 40 -11.48 11.62 -20.29
C THR A 40 -10.22 12.36 -19.86
N PRO A 41 -9.00 11.86 -20.19
CA PRO A 41 -7.75 12.57 -19.92
C PRO A 41 -7.67 13.91 -20.67
N GLU A 42 -6.73 14.78 -20.29
CA GLU A 42 -6.64 16.16 -20.81
C GLU A 42 -6.60 16.22 -22.35
N LYS A 43 -5.85 15.31 -22.99
CA LYS A 43 -5.75 15.19 -24.44
C LYS A 43 -6.80 14.23 -25.07
N GLY A 44 -7.77 13.78 -24.28
CA GLY A 44 -8.84 12.89 -24.70
C GLY A 44 -10.02 13.62 -25.34
N THR A 45 -11.13 12.91 -25.49
CA THR A 45 -12.37 13.44 -26.08
C THR A 45 -12.83 14.70 -25.33
N ALA A 46 -13.28 15.70 -26.09
CA ALA A 46 -13.82 16.94 -25.54
C ALA A 46 -15.13 16.69 -24.78
N THR A 47 -15.49 17.60 -23.87
CA THR A 47 -16.73 17.52 -23.10
C THR A 47 -17.96 17.51 -24.01
N SER A 48 -18.81 16.50 -23.82
CA SER A 48 -20.11 16.36 -24.45
C SER A 48 -21.07 15.70 -23.46
N LEU A 49 -21.88 16.51 -22.79
CA LEU A 49 -22.83 16.01 -21.79
C LEU A 49 -23.91 15.11 -22.40
N LYS A 50 -24.25 15.31 -23.68
CA LYS A 50 -25.19 14.44 -24.43
C LYS A 50 -24.63 13.04 -24.67
N ASP A 51 -23.31 12.92 -24.78
CA ASP A 51 -22.60 11.66 -25.03
C ASP A 51 -22.06 11.08 -23.71
N PHE A 52 -22.40 11.69 -22.57
CA PHE A 52 -21.92 11.34 -21.23
C PHE A 52 -20.39 11.30 -21.15
N VAL A 53 -19.74 12.32 -21.71
CA VAL A 53 -18.29 12.52 -21.70
C VAL A 53 -17.96 13.90 -21.15
N ILE A 54 -16.98 13.98 -20.26
CA ILE A 54 -16.45 15.23 -19.70
C ILE A 54 -14.93 15.17 -19.80
N ASN A 55 -14.28 16.17 -20.35
CA ASN A 55 -12.82 16.23 -20.31
C ASN A 55 -12.35 16.57 -18.89
N VAL A 56 -11.30 15.92 -18.39
CA VAL A 56 -10.78 16.15 -17.03
C VAL A 56 -10.40 17.61 -16.81
N LYS A 57 -9.94 18.32 -17.84
CA LYS A 57 -9.62 19.75 -17.72
C LYS A 57 -10.86 20.57 -17.38
N ASP A 58 -11.97 20.33 -18.08
CA ASP A 58 -13.22 21.04 -17.85
C ASP A 58 -13.84 20.64 -16.50
N PHE A 59 -13.77 19.33 -16.16
CA PHE A 59 -14.25 18.82 -14.89
C PHE A 59 -13.46 19.38 -13.72
N TRP A 60 -12.15 19.12 -13.68
CA TRP A 60 -11.31 19.37 -12.52
C TRP A 60 -11.08 20.86 -12.27
N ASN A 61 -10.95 21.68 -13.32
CA ASN A 61 -10.80 23.14 -13.17
C ASN A 61 -12.02 23.80 -12.53
N ALA A 62 -13.21 23.20 -12.63
CA ALA A 62 -14.41 23.69 -11.97
C ALA A 62 -14.69 22.95 -10.64
N ALA A 63 -14.59 21.62 -10.64
CA ALA A 63 -14.90 20.77 -9.48
C ALA A 63 -13.98 21.01 -8.28
N ASN A 64 -12.71 21.37 -8.51
CA ASN A 64 -11.74 21.65 -7.45
C ASN A 64 -11.78 23.13 -6.98
N THR A 65 -12.92 23.80 -7.15
CA THR A 65 -13.15 25.18 -6.70
C THR A 65 -14.42 25.23 -5.85
N GLU A 66 -14.62 26.33 -5.11
CA GLU A 66 -15.83 26.54 -4.30
C GLU A 66 -17.13 26.49 -5.12
N SER A 67 -17.06 26.75 -6.43
CA SER A 67 -18.24 26.72 -7.32
C SER A 67 -18.64 25.31 -7.73
N GLY A 68 -17.71 24.36 -7.72
CA GLY A 68 -17.90 23.00 -8.20
C GLY A 68 -18.19 22.89 -9.70
N TYR A 69 -18.38 21.66 -10.19
CA TYR A 69 -18.84 21.40 -11.56
C TYR A 69 -20.36 21.21 -11.56
N SER A 70 -21.08 22.03 -12.34
CA SER A 70 -22.54 22.03 -12.36
C SER A 70 -23.12 21.07 -13.41
N PHE A 71 -24.16 20.34 -13.01
CA PHE A 71 -25.00 19.53 -13.90
C PHE A 71 -26.41 20.09 -13.92
N THR A 72 -27.07 20.04 -15.08
CA THR A 72 -28.49 20.41 -15.24
C THR A 72 -29.33 19.17 -15.49
N ASN A 73 -30.63 19.24 -15.16
CA ASN A 73 -31.59 18.14 -15.36
C ASN A 73 -31.20 16.82 -14.69
N VAL A 74 -30.49 16.88 -13.55
CA VAL A 74 -30.22 15.69 -12.72
C VAL A 74 -31.53 15.22 -12.07
N PRO A 75 -31.91 13.94 -12.18
CA PRO A 75 -33.11 13.42 -11.55
C PRO A 75 -33.14 13.65 -10.02
N GLY A 76 -34.29 14.06 -9.49
CA GLY A 76 -34.42 14.44 -8.07
C GLY A 76 -34.26 13.31 -7.05
N ASP A 77 -34.31 12.06 -7.51
CA ASP A 77 -34.12 10.82 -6.74
C ASP A 77 -32.64 10.40 -6.58
N VAL A 78 -31.70 11.17 -7.12
CA VAL A 78 -30.27 11.00 -6.86
C VAL A 78 -29.96 11.40 -5.41
N THR A 79 -29.36 10.48 -4.67
CA THR A 79 -29.03 10.63 -3.24
C THR A 79 -27.54 10.80 -3.00
N SER A 80 -26.69 10.35 -3.92
CA SER A 80 -25.24 10.43 -3.79
C SER A 80 -24.56 10.52 -5.16
N VAL A 81 -23.34 11.03 -5.18
CA VAL A 81 -22.45 11.02 -6.34
C VAL A 81 -21.23 10.17 -6.01
N TYR A 82 -20.90 9.20 -6.86
CA TYR A 82 -19.70 8.38 -6.74
C TYR A 82 -18.73 8.72 -7.87
N ILE A 83 -17.45 8.87 -7.53
CA ILE A 83 -16.39 9.10 -8.50
C ILE A 83 -15.37 7.96 -8.37
N LEU A 84 -15.00 7.38 -9.51
CA LEU A 84 -13.92 6.40 -9.65
C LEU A 84 -12.85 6.99 -10.57
N GLY A 85 -11.71 7.37 -10.01
CA GLY A 85 -10.58 7.96 -10.71
C GLY A 85 -9.47 6.97 -11.00
N ASN A 86 -8.75 7.21 -12.10
CA ASN A 86 -7.52 6.52 -12.50
C ASN A 86 -7.61 4.99 -12.43
N VAL A 87 -8.77 4.43 -12.77
CA VAL A 87 -8.92 2.98 -12.87
C VAL A 87 -8.17 2.51 -14.13
N PRO A 88 -7.41 1.39 -14.08
CA PRO A 88 -6.74 0.85 -15.26
C PRO A 88 -7.79 0.52 -16.33
N GLU A 89 -7.59 0.89 -17.60
CA GLU A 89 -8.59 0.63 -18.65
C GLU A 89 -8.25 -0.63 -19.45
N ASN A 90 -8.42 -1.80 -18.83
CA ASN A 90 -8.20 -3.09 -19.47
C ASN A 90 -9.18 -4.15 -18.95
N GLY A 91 -9.44 -5.21 -19.71
CA GLY A 91 -10.25 -6.35 -19.26
C GLY A 91 -11.58 -5.95 -18.58
N SER A 92 -11.75 -6.36 -17.31
CA SER A 92 -12.94 -6.09 -16.50
C SER A 92 -13.16 -4.61 -16.14
N THR A 93 -12.13 -3.77 -16.24
CA THR A 93 -12.18 -2.33 -15.98
C THR A 93 -12.19 -1.48 -17.25
N SER A 94 -12.41 -2.09 -18.42
CA SER A 94 -12.67 -1.35 -19.66
C SER A 94 -13.91 -0.45 -19.54
N GLU A 95 -13.92 0.65 -20.30
CA GLU A 95 -15.05 1.60 -20.31
C GLU A 95 -16.39 0.91 -20.58
N GLU A 96 -16.42 0.00 -21.55
CA GLU A 96 -17.61 -0.77 -21.90
C GLU A 96 -18.15 -1.56 -20.69
N ASN A 97 -17.27 -2.21 -19.94
CA ASN A 97 -17.66 -3.01 -18.78
C ASN A 97 -18.10 -2.14 -17.61
N ILE A 98 -17.38 -1.05 -17.33
CA ILE A 98 -17.74 -0.11 -16.26
C ILE A 98 -19.12 0.52 -16.51
N ARG A 99 -19.39 0.94 -17.76
CA ARG A 99 -20.67 1.57 -18.13
C ARG A 99 -21.87 0.62 -18.07
N LYS A 100 -21.66 -0.70 -18.18
CA LYS A 100 -22.73 -1.71 -18.06
C LYS A 100 -23.15 -2.00 -16.61
N ILE A 101 -22.38 -1.54 -15.62
CA ILE A 101 -22.69 -1.79 -14.21
C ILE A 101 -23.86 -0.91 -13.76
N THR A 102 -24.88 -1.53 -13.16
CA THR A 102 -26.14 -0.86 -12.83
C THR A 102 -26.34 -0.55 -11.34
N THR A 103 -25.45 -1.02 -10.46
CA THR A 103 -25.54 -0.79 -9.01
C THR A 103 -24.17 -0.47 -8.44
N LEU A 104 -24.09 0.40 -7.45
CA LEU A 104 -22.82 0.73 -6.80
C LEU A 104 -22.18 -0.49 -6.11
N ASN A 105 -22.96 -1.44 -5.60
CA ASN A 105 -22.41 -2.65 -4.99
C ASN A 105 -21.60 -3.47 -6.00
N LYS A 106 -22.18 -3.76 -7.18
CA LYS A 106 -21.46 -4.41 -8.28
C LYS A 106 -20.27 -3.61 -8.78
N LEU A 107 -20.36 -2.28 -8.79
CA LEU A 107 -19.23 -1.43 -9.17
C LEU A 107 -18.06 -1.58 -8.19
N LYS A 108 -18.37 -1.71 -6.90
CA LYS A 108 -17.38 -1.95 -5.86
C LYS A 108 -16.80 -3.38 -5.85
N GLU A 109 -17.34 -4.30 -6.65
CA GLU A 109 -16.79 -5.64 -6.85
C GLU A 109 -15.71 -5.70 -7.94
N ILE A 110 -15.47 -4.58 -8.64
CA ILE A 110 -14.37 -4.47 -9.60
C ILE A 110 -13.04 -4.78 -8.89
N VAL A 111 -12.27 -5.67 -9.51
CA VAL A 111 -10.94 -6.09 -9.06
C VAL A 111 -9.89 -5.14 -9.59
N ILE A 112 -9.04 -4.65 -8.70
CA ILE A 112 -7.88 -3.81 -9.00
C ILE A 112 -6.61 -4.60 -8.68
N PRO A 113 -5.73 -4.82 -9.66
CA PRO A 113 -4.45 -5.45 -9.42
C PRO A 113 -3.46 -4.46 -8.80
N VAL A 114 -2.68 -4.90 -7.81
CA VAL A 114 -1.64 -4.10 -7.14
C VAL A 114 -0.58 -3.61 -8.13
N THR A 115 -0.27 -4.42 -9.14
CA THR A 115 0.71 -4.09 -10.20
C THR A 115 0.28 -2.92 -11.08
N ALA A 116 -1.02 -2.59 -11.13
CA ALA A 116 -1.51 -1.40 -11.83
C ALA A 116 -1.47 -0.13 -10.96
N GLN A 117 -1.01 -0.23 -9.72
CA GLN A 117 -0.87 0.89 -8.78
C GLN A 117 0.60 1.31 -8.62
N ASN A 118 1.46 0.96 -9.59
CA ASN A 118 2.90 1.21 -9.56
C ASN A 118 3.30 2.65 -9.90
N ASP A 119 2.44 3.42 -10.57
CA ASP A 119 2.65 4.86 -10.76
C ASP A 119 1.95 5.64 -9.64
N ILE A 120 2.74 6.13 -8.68
CA ILE A 120 2.21 6.91 -7.55
C ILE A 120 1.50 8.19 -7.97
N ALA A 121 1.82 8.76 -9.14
CA ALA A 121 1.16 9.95 -9.64
C ALA A 121 -0.26 9.67 -10.14
N THR A 122 -0.57 8.41 -10.52
CA THR A 122 -1.84 8.02 -11.17
C THR A 122 -2.50 6.79 -10.54
N ILE A 123 -2.46 6.69 -9.21
CA ILE A 123 -3.12 5.64 -8.43
C ILE A 123 -4.65 5.71 -8.60
N THR A 124 -5.31 4.55 -8.68
CA THR A 124 -6.77 4.42 -8.63
C THR A 124 -7.32 5.06 -7.36
N MET A 125 -8.41 5.79 -7.44
CA MET A 125 -9.01 6.46 -6.29
C MET A 125 -10.53 6.45 -6.39
N ASP A 126 -11.21 6.47 -5.25
CA ASP A 126 -12.67 6.58 -5.23
C ASP A 126 -13.15 7.47 -4.10
N GLY A 127 -14.37 7.99 -4.28
CA GLY A 127 -15.05 8.79 -3.27
C GLY A 127 -16.55 8.78 -3.50
N ILE A 128 -17.30 8.94 -2.41
CA ILE A 128 -18.75 9.13 -2.46
C ILE A 128 -19.15 10.32 -1.61
N GLY A 129 -19.97 11.20 -2.19
CA GLY A 129 -20.60 12.31 -1.47
C GLY A 129 -22.12 12.15 -1.45
N ASN A 130 -22.73 12.40 -0.30
CA ASN A 130 -24.18 12.51 -0.21
C ASN A 130 -24.64 13.83 -0.82
N VAL A 131 -25.77 13.79 -1.51
CA VAL A 131 -26.40 14.98 -2.06
C VAL A 131 -27.17 15.68 -0.94
N THR A 132 -26.87 16.95 -0.69
CA THR A 132 -27.51 17.81 0.30
C THR A 132 -28.06 19.08 -0.35
N ASN A 133 -29.02 19.75 0.28
CA ASN A 133 -29.52 21.02 -0.23
C ASN A 133 -28.48 22.12 -0.02
N VAL A 134 -28.34 23.02 -0.99
CA VAL A 134 -27.61 24.27 -0.77
C VAL A 134 -28.52 25.18 0.06
N LEU A 135 -28.08 25.59 1.26
CA LEU A 135 -28.86 26.49 2.11
C LEU A 135 -29.08 27.83 1.38
N GLU A 136 -30.31 28.37 1.48
CA GLU A 136 -30.74 29.73 1.09
C GLU A 136 -31.17 30.04 -0.36
N THR A 137 -31.38 29.09 -1.27
CA THR A 137 -32.27 29.34 -2.45
C THR A 137 -33.06 28.10 -2.85
N ALA A 138 -34.24 28.32 -3.44
CA ALA A 138 -35.25 27.36 -3.94
C ALA A 138 -34.85 25.87 -3.90
N ASN A 139 -35.71 25.03 -3.30
CA ASN A 139 -35.65 23.57 -3.02
C ASN A 139 -35.12 22.60 -4.11
N LEU A 140 -34.54 23.09 -5.21
CA LEU A 140 -34.04 22.33 -6.35
C LEU A 140 -32.52 22.42 -6.55
N LYS A 141 -31.79 23.27 -5.82
CA LYS A 141 -30.31 23.29 -5.87
C LYS A 141 -29.73 22.38 -4.81
N LYS A 142 -28.94 21.39 -5.25
CA LYS A 142 -28.27 20.44 -4.38
C LYS A 142 -26.77 20.38 -4.68
N VAL A 143 -25.98 19.98 -3.69
CA VAL A 143 -24.53 19.84 -3.75
C VAL A 143 -24.13 18.47 -3.22
N ALA A 144 -23.05 17.89 -3.75
CA ALA A 144 -22.39 16.73 -3.19
C ALA A 144 -20.90 17.05 -3.06
N ASN A 145 -20.37 16.97 -1.84
CA ASN A 145 -18.94 17.11 -1.57
C ASN A 145 -18.33 15.71 -1.59
N ILE A 146 -17.35 15.48 -2.46
CA ILE A 146 -16.69 14.18 -2.63
C ILE A 146 -15.20 14.35 -2.33
N GLU A 147 -14.72 13.61 -1.34
CA GLU A 147 -13.28 13.42 -1.09
C GLU A 147 -12.83 12.13 -1.76
N LEU A 148 -11.84 12.21 -2.64
CA LEU A 148 -11.25 11.05 -3.30
C LEU A 148 -10.13 10.49 -2.42
N THR A 149 -10.22 9.21 -2.08
CA THR A 149 -9.16 8.51 -1.36
C THR A 149 -8.38 7.62 -2.34
N PRO A 150 -7.04 7.69 -2.38
CA PRO A 150 -6.24 6.71 -3.11
C PRO A 150 -6.53 5.29 -2.63
N PHE A 151 -6.61 4.35 -3.57
CA PHE A 151 -6.99 2.98 -3.30
C PHE A 151 -5.84 2.16 -2.72
N SER A 152 -4.60 2.45 -3.13
CA SER A 152 -3.40 1.88 -2.53
C SER A 152 -2.85 2.76 -1.39
N SER A 153 -1.92 2.17 -0.65
CA SER A 153 -1.03 2.82 0.30
C SER A 153 0.41 2.56 -0.09
N ARG A 154 1.34 3.28 0.53
CA ARG A 154 2.76 3.16 0.25
C ARG A 154 3.56 3.01 1.52
N VAL A 155 4.59 2.16 1.48
CA VAL A 155 5.65 2.15 2.48
C VAL A 155 6.92 2.72 1.86
N GLU A 156 7.64 3.55 2.62
CA GLU A 156 8.88 4.19 2.17
C GLU A 156 10.02 3.87 3.13
N ILE A 157 11.10 3.31 2.58
CA ILE A 157 12.34 3.03 3.30
C ILE A 157 13.42 3.99 2.77
N ALA A 158 13.81 4.95 3.60
CA ALA A 158 14.82 5.93 3.22
C ALA A 158 16.25 5.37 3.31
N SER A 159 16.55 4.61 4.37
CA SER A 159 17.85 3.96 4.52
C SER A 159 17.81 2.80 5.51
N ILE A 160 18.82 1.94 5.42
CA ILE A 160 19.07 0.82 6.33
C ILE A 160 20.52 0.94 6.82
N THR A 161 20.72 0.96 8.14
CA THR A 161 22.02 1.20 8.77
C THR A 161 22.33 0.10 9.78
N GLY A 162 23.51 -0.52 9.64
CA GLY A 162 24.03 -1.44 10.63
C GLY A 162 24.64 -0.69 11.82
N GLY A 163 24.45 -1.22 13.02
CA GLY A 163 25.04 -0.77 14.28
C GLY A 163 25.65 -1.93 15.07
N GLY A 164 26.04 -1.67 16.32
CA GLY A 164 26.65 -2.69 17.18
C GLY A 164 27.99 -3.18 16.62
N ASP A 165 28.14 -4.51 16.54
CA ASP A 165 29.34 -5.17 15.99
C ASP A 165 29.45 -5.09 14.46
N ILE A 166 28.39 -4.65 13.78
CA ILE A 166 28.31 -4.69 12.31
C ILE A 166 29.06 -3.50 11.72
N THR A 167 30.09 -3.81 10.93
CA THR A 167 30.98 -2.83 10.27
C THR A 167 30.76 -2.72 8.76
N SER A 168 30.20 -3.76 8.13
CA SER A 168 29.82 -3.79 6.72
C SER A 168 28.78 -4.88 6.46
N PHE A 169 28.01 -4.73 5.39
CA PHE A 169 27.06 -5.72 4.87
C PHE A 169 26.67 -5.37 3.43
N LYS A 170 26.00 -6.28 2.74
CA LYS A 170 25.30 -6.05 1.47
C LYS A 170 23.80 -6.28 1.65
N ILE A 171 23.00 -5.47 0.98
CA ILE A 171 21.56 -5.75 0.80
C ILE A 171 21.41 -6.46 -0.53
N SER A 172 21.14 -7.77 -0.48
CA SER A 172 20.88 -8.58 -1.66
C SER A 172 19.43 -8.49 -2.12
N GLY A 173 18.51 -8.15 -1.22
CA GLY A 173 17.16 -7.78 -1.62
C GLY A 173 16.27 -7.28 -0.48
N ILE A 174 15.21 -6.58 -0.85
CA ILE A 174 14.14 -6.08 0.00
C ILE A 174 12.83 -6.66 -0.56
N TYR A 175 12.08 -7.37 0.26
CA TYR A 175 10.89 -8.11 -0.17
C TYR A 175 9.69 -7.70 0.68
N ILE A 176 8.59 -7.30 0.05
CA ILE A 176 7.33 -7.02 0.75
C ILE A 176 6.44 -8.25 0.71
N SER A 177 6.12 -8.79 1.87
CA SER A 177 5.30 -9.98 2.09
C SER A 177 3.94 -9.60 2.69
N HIS A 178 3.00 -10.55 2.72
CA HIS A 178 1.66 -10.38 3.28
C HIS A 178 0.84 -9.31 2.57
N PHE A 179 0.73 -9.43 1.25
CA PHE A 179 -0.10 -8.55 0.42
C PHE A 179 -1.02 -9.36 -0.49
N TYR A 180 -2.05 -8.73 -1.04
CA TYR A 180 -2.91 -9.34 -2.06
C TYR A 180 -2.59 -8.77 -3.44
N GLU A 181 -2.44 -9.65 -4.43
CA GLU A 181 -2.23 -9.22 -5.82
C GLU A 181 -3.46 -8.51 -6.39
N ASN A 182 -4.66 -8.97 -6.00
CA ASN A 182 -5.94 -8.55 -6.54
C ASN A 182 -6.91 -8.24 -5.40
N VAL A 183 -7.41 -7.00 -5.37
CA VAL A 183 -8.34 -6.52 -4.34
C VAL A 183 -9.51 -5.82 -4.99
N LYS A 184 -10.72 -6.13 -4.55
CA LYS A 184 -11.94 -5.45 -5.02
C LYS A 184 -12.01 -4.03 -4.48
N LEU A 185 -12.67 -3.10 -5.16
CA LEU A 185 -12.84 -1.71 -4.68
C LEU A 185 -13.52 -1.60 -3.29
N ASN A 186 -14.27 -2.60 -2.85
CA ASN A 186 -14.78 -2.71 -1.48
C ASN A 186 -13.76 -3.22 -0.44
N GLN A 187 -12.50 -3.41 -0.84
CA GLN A 187 -11.37 -3.95 -0.09
C GLN A 187 -11.45 -5.44 0.28
N ASP A 188 -12.35 -6.19 -0.36
CA ASP A 188 -12.33 -7.65 -0.24
C ASP A 188 -11.21 -8.22 -1.11
N ALA A 189 -10.37 -9.08 -0.51
CA ALA A 189 -9.37 -9.84 -1.23
C ALA A 189 -10.01 -10.85 -2.19
N VAL A 190 -9.40 -11.04 -3.37
CA VAL A 190 -9.87 -12.01 -4.38
C VAL A 190 -9.10 -13.33 -4.30
N ASN A 191 -7.80 -13.23 -4.02
CA ASN A 191 -6.86 -14.35 -4.03
C ASN A 191 -6.32 -14.62 -2.62
N GLU A 192 -5.56 -15.69 -2.47
CA GLU A 192 -4.80 -15.96 -1.25
C GLU A 192 -3.80 -14.85 -0.96
N LEU A 193 -3.52 -14.64 0.33
CA LEU A 193 -2.51 -13.70 0.77
C LEU A 193 -1.15 -14.17 0.26
N PHE A 194 -0.46 -13.28 -0.43
CA PHE A 194 0.85 -13.53 -0.96
C PHE A 194 1.88 -13.42 0.15
N LYS A 195 2.52 -14.56 0.49
CA LYS A 195 3.46 -14.67 1.60
C LYS A 195 4.78 -15.24 1.09
N TYR A 196 5.86 -14.56 1.43
CA TYR A 196 7.20 -15.14 1.36
C TYR A 196 7.38 -16.03 2.58
N THR A 197 7.73 -17.29 2.39
CA THR A 197 7.87 -18.28 3.47
C THR A 197 9.26 -18.89 3.48
N SER A 198 9.73 -19.30 4.66
CA SER A 198 11.00 -20.02 4.83
C SER A 198 11.05 -21.38 4.13
N ASN A 199 9.91 -22.07 3.99
CA ASN A 199 9.85 -23.44 3.46
C ASN A 199 10.27 -23.58 1.98
N ASN A 200 10.31 -22.48 1.21
CA ASN A 200 10.67 -22.45 -0.21
C ASN A 200 11.62 -21.27 -0.51
N GLU A 201 12.71 -21.14 0.26
CA GLU A 201 13.62 -19.99 0.16
C GLU A 201 14.17 -19.77 -1.27
N GLU A 202 14.54 -20.85 -1.96
CA GLU A 202 15.07 -20.80 -3.33
C GLU A 202 14.04 -20.31 -4.37
N GLU A 203 12.74 -20.50 -4.13
CA GLU A 203 11.66 -20.03 -5.02
C GLU A 203 11.21 -18.60 -4.66
N ASN A 204 11.25 -18.26 -3.37
CA ASN A 204 10.67 -17.01 -2.85
C ASN A 204 11.66 -15.84 -2.85
N TYR A 205 12.96 -16.09 -2.68
CA TYR A 205 13.98 -15.05 -2.47
C TYR A 205 15.10 -15.09 -3.52
N THR A 206 14.70 -15.32 -4.76
CA THR A 206 15.55 -15.30 -5.96
C THR A 206 14.93 -14.40 -7.04
N GLU A 207 15.65 -14.15 -8.13
CA GLU A 207 15.18 -13.29 -9.23
C GLU A 207 13.94 -13.84 -9.98
N ASP A 208 13.50 -15.06 -9.66
CA ASP A 208 12.40 -15.71 -10.36
C ASP A 208 11.01 -15.11 -10.02
N LYS A 209 10.23 -14.96 -11.08
CA LYS A 209 9.22 -13.90 -11.27
C LYS A 209 7.97 -13.99 -10.41
N LYS A 210 7.76 -15.08 -9.67
CA LYS A 210 6.50 -15.30 -8.94
C LYS A 210 6.31 -14.24 -7.86
N TYR A 211 7.39 -13.83 -7.17
CA TYR A 211 7.32 -12.88 -6.07
C TYR A 211 7.95 -11.50 -6.34
N ALA A 212 8.67 -11.33 -7.45
CA ALA A 212 9.38 -10.10 -7.78
C ALA A 212 8.50 -8.83 -7.99
N MET A 213 7.17 -8.94 -7.97
CA MET A 213 6.27 -7.80 -8.17
C MET A 213 6.36 -6.74 -7.06
N MET A 214 6.77 -7.14 -5.85
CA MET A 214 6.98 -6.26 -4.70
C MET A 214 8.34 -6.49 -4.02
N ALA A 215 9.41 -6.49 -4.83
CA ALA A 215 10.77 -6.66 -4.31
C ALA A 215 11.82 -5.85 -5.09
N ASP A 216 12.89 -5.49 -4.39
CA ASP A 216 14.14 -5.03 -4.97
C ASP A 216 15.18 -6.12 -4.78
N ILE A 217 15.83 -6.53 -5.85
CA ILE A 217 16.88 -7.56 -5.80
C ILE A 217 18.12 -6.96 -6.43
N ALA A 218 19.25 -7.06 -5.72
CA ALA A 218 20.55 -6.66 -6.25
C ALA A 218 21.02 -7.71 -7.27
N SER A 219 21.63 -7.26 -8.36
CA SER A 219 22.27 -8.19 -9.29
C SER A 219 23.36 -9.01 -8.58
N PRO A 220 23.65 -10.25 -9.04
CA PRO A 220 24.66 -11.10 -8.41
C PRO A 220 25.98 -10.37 -8.15
N GLY A 221 26.48 -10.46 -6.92
CA GLY A 221 27.73 -9.81 -6.47
C GLY A 221 27.60 -8.34 -6.07
N THR A 222 26.47 -7.68 -6.33
CA THR A 222 26.23 -6.27 -6.01
C THR A 222 25.44 -6.08 -4.70
N SER A 223 25.18 -4.84 -4.31
CA SER A 223 24.37 -4.47 -3.14
C SER A 223 23.43 -3.32 -3.51
N LEU A 224 22.18 -3.39 -3.07
CA LEU A 224 21.30 -2.21 -3.06
C LEU A 224 21.92 -1.14 -2.14
N GLY A 225 21.80 0.13 -2.54
CA GLY A 225 22.30 1.28 -1.80
C GLY A 225 23.82 1.38 -1.63
N GLY A 226 24.60 0.64 -2.43
CA GLY A 226 26.06 0.72 -2.49
C GLY A 226 26.79 0.05 -1.32
N ASN A 227 28.07 0.41 -1.12
CA ASN A 227 29.00 -0.29 -0.20
C ASN A 227 29.22 0.42 1.15
N LYS A 228 28.32 1.31 1.58
CA LYS A 228 28.44 2.03 2.86
C LYS A 228 27.74 1.26 4.00
N LEU A 229 28.06 1.56 5.26
CA LEU A 229 27.35 1.00 6.42
C LEU A 229 25.90 1.48 6.51
N LYS A 230 25.65 2.73 6.09
CA LYS A 230 24.32 3.26 5.80
C LYS A 230 24.00 3.04 4.33
N LYS A 231 23.06 2.13 4.03
CA LYS A 231 22.57 1.84 2.69
C LYS A 231 21.36 2.73 2.41
N GLN A 232 21.38 3.42 1.28
CA GLN A 232 20.28 4.28 0.86
C GLN A 232 20.18 4.27 -0.67
N PRO A 233 18.98 4.44 -1.25
CA PRO A 233 18.83 4.67 -2.68
C PRO A 233 19.65 5.86 -3.17
N GLU A 234 19.97 5.90 -4.46
CA GLU A 234 20.69 7.03 -5.05
C GLU A 234 19.87 8.33 -4.99
N ASN A 235 20.54 9.49 -5.04
CA ASN A 235 19.89 10.80 -5.16
C ASN A 235 18.88 11.15 -4.04
N ASN A 236 19.07 10.63 -2.81
CA ASN A 236 18.17 10.84 -1.66
C ASN A 236 16.74 10.31 -1.90
N LYS A 237 16.61 9.33 -2.79
CA LYS A 237 15.36 8.61 -3.03
C LYS A 237 15.03 7.66 -1.89
N VAL A 238 13.84 7.05 -1.98
CA VAL A 238 13.35 5.99 -1.09
C VAL A 238 13.13 4.70 -1.87
N TRP A 239 13.26 3.55 -1.20
CA TRP A 239 12.64 2.33 -1.71
C TRP A 239 11.15 2.39 -1.37
N GLY A 240 10.34 2.67 -2.39
CA GLY A 240 8.89 2.85 -2.24
C GLY A 240 8.11 1.67 -2.78
N TYR A 241 7.16 1.15 -1.98
CA TYR A 241 6.32 0.02 -2.38
C TYR A 241 4.84 0.33 -2.17
N GLN A 242 4.05 0.27 -3.24
CA GLN A 242 2.61 0.46 -3.17
C GLN A 242 1.92 -0.88 -2.92
N PHE A 243 0.99 -0.90 -1.99
CA PHE A 243 0.20 -2.07 -1.63
C PHE A 243 -1.25 -1.69 -1.44
N ILE A 244 -2.17 -2.65 -1.57
CA ILE A 244 -3.59 -2.42 -1.32
C ILE A 244 -3.94 -3.10 0.01
N PRO A 245 -4.24 -2.33 1.08
CA PRO A 245 -4.68 -2.92 2.34
C PRO A 245 -6.08 -3.49 2.18
N ASP A 246 -6.27 -4.71 2.66
CA ASP A 246 -7.56 -5.37 2.69
C ASP A 246 -8.45 -4.81 3.81
N LYS A 247 -9.70 -5.26 3.84
CA LYS A 247 -10.67 -4.82 4.86
C LYS A 247 -10.34 -5.33 6.27
N GLN A 248 -9.59 -6.42 6.40
CA GLN A 248 -9.17 -6.96 7.70
C GLN A 248 -8.02 -6.14 8.31
N GLY A 249 -7.26 -5.45 7.45
CA GLY A 249 -6.13 -4.62 7.82
C GLY A 249 -4.89 -5.45 8.11
N GLU A 250 -4.69 -6.55 7.36
CA GLU A 250 -3.45 -7.32 7.40
C GLU A 250 -2.25 -6.38 7.19
N SER A 251 -1.25 -6.47 8.06
CA SER A 251 -0.06 -5.65 7.98
C SER A 251 0.93 -6.31 7.03
N ILE A 252 1.44 -5.57 6.05
CA ILE A 252 2.53 -6.06 5.21
C ILE A 252 3.76 -6.34 6.09
N ARG A 253 4.57 -7.32 5.67
CA ARG A 253 5.88 -7.60 6.28
C ARG A 253 6.99 -7.20 5.33
N ILE A 254 8.13 -6.80 5.86
CA ILE A 254 9.33 -6.50 5.05
C ILE A 254 10.42 -7.48 5.44
N VAL A 255 11.00 -8.15 4.46
CA VAL A 255 12.14 -9.04 4.63
C VAL A 255 13.33 -8.43 3.90
N ILE A 256 14.42 -8.17 4.61
CA ILE A 256 15.65 -7.63 4.02
C ILE A 256 16.71 -8.72 4.07
N LYS A 257 17.14 -9.20 2.89
CA LYS A 257 18.17 -10.22 2.74
C LYS A 257 19.54 -9.56 2.76
N LEU A 258 20.34 -9.93 3.76
CA LEU A 258 21.67 -9.44 4.01
C LEU A 258 22.72 -10.51 3.70
N THR A 259 23.80 -10.11 3.03
CA THR A 259 24.96 -10.96 2.75
C THR A 259 26.25 -10.20 3.07
N ASP A 260 27.39 -10.91 3.09
CA ASP A 260 28.72 -10.34 3.32
C ASP A 260 28.78 -9.43 4.56
N ILE A 261 28.12 -9.87 5.65
CA ILE A 261 28.10 -9.14 6.92
C ILE A 261 29.46 -9.29 7.60
N GLN A 262 30.04 -8.18 8.04
CA GLN A 262 31.35 -8.12 8.70
C GLN A 262 31.23 -7.50 10.08
N GLY A 263 31.90 -8.08 11.06
CA GLY A 263 32.05 -7.58 12.43
C GLY A 263 33.24 -8.25 13.13
N SER A 264 33.31 -8.17 14.45
CA SER A 264 34.30 -8.94 15.23
C SER A 264 34.00 -10.43 15.25
N THR A 265 32.75 -10.82 15.00
CA THR A 265 32.32 -12.22 14.89
C THR A 265 32.00 -12.62 13.45
N SER A 266 32.01 -13.93 13.19
CA SER A 266 31.59 -14.49 11.89
C SER A 266 30.08 -14.67 11.84
N TYR A 267 29.44 -14.12 10.81
CA TYR A 267 28.00 -14.24 10.58
C TYR A 267 27.71 -15.32 9.53
N GLN A 268 26.67 -16.13 9.74
CA GLN A 268 26.16 -17.00 8.68
C GLN A 268 25.63 -16.15 7.52
N SER A 269 25.75 -16.63 6.28
CA SER A 269 25.28 -15.91 5.09
C SER A 269 24.32 -16.81 4.31
N PRO A 270 23.12 -16.33 3.94
CA PRO A 270 22.55 -15.00 4.24
C PRO A 270 22.07 -14.84 5.70
N GLN A 271 21.79 -13.60 6.12
CA GLN A 271 20.92 -13.27 7.26
C GLN A 271 19.74 -12.42 6.78
N TYR A 272 18.72 -12.32 7.62
CA TYR A 272 17.48 -11.62 7.33
C TYR A 272 17.10 -10.66 8.44
N LEU A 273 16.68 -9.46 8.06
CA LEU A 273 15.87 -8.59 8.92
C LEU A 273 14.40 -8.84 8.62
N ASN A 274 13.64 -9.24 9.64
CA ASN A 274 12.24 -9.60 9.52
C ASN A 274 11.36 -8.55 10.21
N ILE A 275 10.89 -7.57 9.44
CA ILE A 275 9.99 -6.52 9.94
C ILE A 275 8.56 -7.05 9.83
N ARG A 276 7.98 -7.40 10.98
CA ARG A 276 6.66 -8.07 11.09
C ARG A 276 5.47 -7.12 11.05
N GLY A 277 5.73 -5.82 11.08
CA GLY A 277 4.74 -4.75 11.02
C GLY A 277 5.32 -3.44 11.54
N PHE A 278 4.48 -2.42 11.71
CA PHE A 278 4.89 -1.08 12.12
C PHE A 278 4.14 -0.64 13.36
N TYR A 279 4.73 0.21 14.19
CA TYR A 279 4.04 0.91 15.26
C TYR A 279 4.12 2.42 15.01
N SER A 280 3.15 3.19 15.51
CA SER A 280 3.27 4.65 15.52
C SER A 280 3.86 5.11 16.85
N ASN A 281 4.45 6.31 16.89
CA ASN A 281 5.04 6.87 18.11
C ASN A 281 4.04 7.04 19.28
N SER A 282 2.74 6.95 19.01
CA SER A 282 1.67 7.00 20.01
C SER A 282 1.08 5.64 20.38
N ASP A 283 1.48 4.57 19.69
CA ASP A 283 0.95 3.22 19.88
C ASP A 283 1.91 2.33 20.68
N ASP A 284 1.38 1.22 21.20
CA ASP A 284 2.17 0.17 21.83
C ASP A 284 3.14 -0.45 20.81
N PRO A 285 4.48 -0.41 21.03
CA PRO A 285 5.47 -0.95 20.10
C PRO A 285 5.40 -2.48 19.96
N THR A 286 4.60 -3.17 20.78
CA THR A 286 4.44 -4.62 20.72
C THR A 286 3.35 -5.08 19.76
N LEU A 287 2.49 -4.17 19.27
CA LEU A 287 1.39 -4.52 18.37
C LEU A 287 1.47 -3.75 17.04
N PRO A 288 1.42 -4.45 15.89
CA PRO A 288 1.46 -3.78 14.60
C PRO A 288 0.17 -2.99 14.32
N ILE A 289 0.32 -1.77 13.80
CA ILE A 289 -0.80 -0.94 13.37
C ILE A 289 -1.50 -1.56 12.15
N LYS A 290 -2.80 -1.32 12.08
CA LYS A 290 -3.60 -1.63 10.89
C LYS A 290 -3.32 -0.63 9.78
N LEU A 291 -2.92 -1.12 8.63
CA LEU A 291 -2.66 -0.31 7.46
C LEU A 291 -3.97 0.04 6.75
N LYS A 292 -4.07 1.27 6.25
CA LYS A 292 -5.28 1.84 5.65
C LYS A 292 -4.93 2.46 4.32
N ARG A 293 -5.84 2.39 3.36
CA ARG A 293 -5.69 2.98 2.02
C ARG A 293 -5.46 4.49 2.08
N GLY A 294 -4.78 5.05 1.08
CA GLY A 294 -4.53 6.49 0.99
C GLY A 294 -3.54 7.00 2.03
N LYS A 295 -2.67 6.14 2.56
CA LYS A 295 -1.62 6.51 3.53
C LYS A 295 -0.23 6.19 2.99
N ILE A 296 0.71 7.05 3.36
CA ILE A 296 2.14 6.82 3.15
C ILE A 296 2.75 6.55 4.53
N TYR A 297 3.36 5.38 4.68
CA TYR A 297 4.04 4.93 5.88
C TYR A 297 5.54 5.11 5.68
N ASN A 298 6.05 6.23 6.18
CA ASN A 298 7.48 6.53 6.14
C ASN A 298 8.15 5.90 7.36
N LEU A 299 9.14 5.01 7.15
CA LEU A 299 9.87 4.33 8.23
C LEU A 299 10.93 5.22 8.91
N GLY A 300 10.88 6.53 8.68
CA GLY A 300 11.83 7.50 9.20
C GLY A 300 13.15 7.51 8.44
N GLU A 301 14.12 8.28 8.96
CA GLU A 301 15.39 8.52 8.28
C GLU A 301 16.29 7.27 8.22
N SER A 302 16.10 6.24 9.04
CA SER A 302 16.91 5.01 9.02
C SER A 302 16.24 3.84 9.76
N ILE A 303 16.11 2.69 9.09
CA ILE A 303 16.01 1.40 9.78
C ILE A 303 17.39 1.12 10.36
N THR A 304 17.51 1.02 11.68
CA THR A 304 18.78 0.64 12.35
C THR A 304 18.67 -0.78 12.87
N PHE A 305 19.72 -1.57 12.68
CA PHE A 305 19.77 -2.95 13.17
C PHE A 305 21.15 -3.30 13.72
N ASP A 306 21.20 -4.29 14.61
CA ASP A 306 22.41 -4.90 15.14
C ASP A 306 22.33 -6.44 15.09
N GLU A 307 23.29 -7.13 15.69
CA GLU A 307 23.35 -8.59 15.72
C GLU A 307 22.11 -9.25 16.33
N SER A 308 21.40 -8.58 17.24
CA SER A 308 20.20 -9.11 17.90
C SER A 308 18.97 -9.16 16.97
N ASN A 309 19.02 -8.44 15.84
CA ASN A 309 17.94 -8.39 14.87
C ASN A 309 18.13 -9.37 13.70
N LEU A 310 19.28 -10.02 13.61
CA LEU A 310 19.61 -10.94 12.53
C LEU A 310 18.98 -12.30 12.75
N SER A 311 18.42 -12.86 11.68
CA SER A 311 17.88 -14.22 11.65
C SER A 311 18.43 -14.98 10.45
N PRO A 312 18.86 -16.24 10.60
CA PRO A 312 19.16 -17.10 9.47
C PRO A 312 17.88 -17.54 8.73
N ILE A 313 16.71 -17.39 9.36
CA ILE A 313 15.41 -17.80 8.80
C ILE A 313 14.68 -16.55 8.29
N PRO A 314 14.31 -16.51 7.00
CA PRO A 314 13.50 -15.43 6.45
C PRO A 314 12.02 -15.60 6.83
N ASN A 315 11.39 -14.49 7.21
CA ASN A 315 9.98 -14.39 7.61
C ASN A 315 9.48 -15.59 8.44
N PRO A 316 10.06 -15.85 9.63
CA PRO A 316 9.62 -16.95 10.49
C PRO A 316 8.17 -16.75 10.92
N ASP A 317 7.48 -17.86 11.16
CA ASP A 317 6.13 -17.84 11.71
C ASP A 317 6.12 -17.26 13.13
N ASP A 318 5.02 -16.59 13.44
CA ASP A 318 4.79 -16.02 14.77
C ASP A 318 4.40 -17.16 15.73
N ILE A 319 4.97 -17.16 16.94
CA ILE A 319 4.68 -18.18 17.96
C ILE A 319 4.16 -17.54 19.24
N ASP A 320 3.21 -18.22 19.89
CA ASP A 320 2.80 -17.92 21.26
C ASP A 320 3.70 -18.70 22.23
N LEU A 321 4.46 -17.98 23.06
CA LEU A 321 5.39 -18.58 24.01
C LEU A 321 4.86 -18.47 25.44
N THR A 322 4.58 -19.62 26.07
CA THR A 322 4.31 -19.68 27.51
C THR A 322 5.57 -20.12 28.26
N ILE A 323 6.14 -19.22 29.06
CA ILE A 323 7.31 -19.53 29.91
C ILE A 323 6.82 -19.99 31.29
N LYS A 324 7.22 -21.20 31.69
CA LYS A 324 7.01 -21.70 33.06
C LYS A 324 8.35 -21.68 33.81
N VAL A 325 8.38 -20.98 34.94
CA VAL A 325 9.57 -20.85 35.80
C VAL A 325 9.30 -21.54 37.13
N SER A 326 10.25 -22.33 37.61
CA SER A 326 10.27 -22.88 38.97
C SER A 326 11.58 -22.51 39.65
N VAL A 327 11.50 -22.06 40.91
CA VAL A 327 12.67 -21.82 41.74
C VAL A 327 12.99 -23.12 42.49
N LYS A 328 14.23 -23.60 42.37
CA LYS A 328 14.69 -24.75 43.15
C LYS A 328 14.89 -24.32 44.61
N GLU A 329 14.44 -25.13 45.56
CA GLU A 329 14.73 -24.91 46.98
C GLU A 329 16.24 -24.94 47.25
N TRP A 330 16.66 -24.19 48.27
CA TRP A 330 18.05 -24.20 48.71
C TRP A 330 18.38 -25.55 49.37
N ASP A 331 19.50 -26.15 48.96
CA ASP A 331 20.06 -27.29 49.67
C ASP A 331 20.74 -26.77 50.96
N VAL A 332 20.19 -27.13 52.13
CA VAL A 332 20.81 -26.77 53.41
C VAL A 332 22.04 -27.65 53.63
N VAL A 333 23.23 -27.06 53.53
CA VAL A 333 24.50 -27.73 53.84
C VAL A 333 24.94 -27.33 55.24
N HIS A 334 24.96 -28.31 56.15
CA HIS A 334 25.52 -28.14 57.48
C HIS A 334 27.05 -28.26 57.44
N VAL A 335 27.75 -27.27 58.01
CA VAL A 335 29.22 -27.24 58.12
C VAL A 335 29.62 -27.04 59.58
N ASN A 336 30.77 -27.61 59.98
CA ASN A 336 31.36 -27.39 61.29
C ASN A 336 32.59 -26.48 61.16
N PRO A 337 32.82 -25.52 62.08
CA PRO A 337 34.02 -24.69 62.07
C PRO A 337 35.26 -25.50 62.47
N ILE A 338 36.41 -25.15 61.90
CA ILE A 338 37.71 -25.61 62.39
C ILE A 338 38.08 -24.71 63.58
N ILE A 339 38.39 -25.31 64.73
CA ILE A 339 38.81 -24.62 65.96
C ILE A 339 40.30 -24.81 66.14
#